data_AF-A0A1D1XKP7-F1
#
_entry.id   AF-A0A1D1XKP7-F1
#
_cell.length_a   1.000
_cell.length_b   1.000
_cell.length_c   1.000
_cell.angle_alpha   90.00
_cell.angle_beta   90.00
_cell.angle_gamma   90.00
#
_symmetry.space_group_name_H-M   'P 1'
#
loop_
_entity.id
_entity.type
_entity.pdbx_description
1 polymer ?
#
loop_
_entity_poly.entity_id
_entity_poly.type
_entity_poly.pdbx_seq_one_letter_code
_entity_poly.pdbx_strand_id
1 'polypeptide(L)'
;NHVGIDVNNITSVKASTAGYYTNRSDQYYFNNLTLVSGDPMQAWVEYDGGRAQLTVTLAPLDVPKPKLPLLSAPVNLSSVFREDQLVYVGFSCSTGKAPTSHYVLGWSFQMGGIKAPPLDLSLLPSLPRRGGSNNSSSYTIKWVSISTASAFLFMVVVAVAVLAVVRKIKFAEVLEDWEVEY
;
A
#
# COMPACT_ATOMS: atom_id res chain seq x y z
N ASN A 1 1.96 11.56 -8.29
CA ASN A 1 0.54 11.26 -7.98
C ASN A 1 -0.31 12.45 -8.41
N HIS A 2 -1.53 12.21 -8.88
CA HIS A 2 -2.42 13.26 -9.42
C HIS A 2 -3.86 12.98 -9.01
N VAL A 3 -4.73 13.98 -9.19
CA VAL A 3 -6.19 13.86 -9.20
C VAL A 3 -6.66 14.16 -10.61
N GLY A 4 -7.64 13.40 -11.10
CA GLY A 4 -8.18 13.52 -12.45
C GLY A 4 -9.71 13.51 -12.46
N ILE A 5 -10.30 14.16 -13.46
CA ILE A 5 -11.70 14.02 -13.83
C ILE A 5 -11.75 13.18 -15.10
N ASP A 6 -12.36 12.02 -15.01
CA ASP A 6 -12.47 11.04 -16.11
C ASP A 6 -13.91 10.99 -16.60
N VAL A 7 -14.10 11.01 -17.92
CA VAL A 7 -15.42 10.93 -18.54
C VAL A 7 -15.37 9.85 -19.62
N ASN A 8 -15.96 8.69 -19.33
CA ASN A 8 -16.01 7.51 -20.22
C ASN A 8 -14.64 7.01 -20.75
N ASN A 9 -13.52 7.45 -20.16
CA ASN A 9 -12.16 7.09 -20.57
C ASN A 9 -11.21 7.27 -19.36
N ILE A 10 -10.13 6.47 -19.31
CA ILE A 10 -9.05 6.56 -18.31
C ILE A 10 -8.14 7.76 -18.52
N THR A 11 -8.16 8.37 -19.71
CA THR A 11 -7.46 9.63 -19.95
C THR A 11 -8.34 10.78 -19.46
N SER A 12 -7.93 11.41 -18.37
CA SER A 12 -8.68 12.50 -17.74
C SER A 12 -8.90 13.68 -18.68
N VAL A 13 -10.10 14.25 -18.67
CA VAL A 13 -10.40 15.53 -19.36
C VAL A 13 -9.71 16.71 -18.66
N LYS A 14 -9.42 16.56 -17.36
CA LYS A 14 -8.61 17.51 -16.60
C LYS A 14 -7.92 16.79 -15.46
N ALA A 15 -6.64 17.08 -15.26
CA ALA A 15 -5.86 16.54 -14.15
C ALA A 15 -4.95 17.61 -13.54
N SER A 16 -4.58 17.41 -12.28
CA SER A 16 -3.64 18.26 -11.55
C SER A 16 -2.84 17.41 -10.58
N THR A 17 -1.62 17.86 -10.26
CA THR A 17 -0.84 17.29 -9.16
C THR A 17 -1.68 17.31 -7.88
N ALA A 18 -1.68 16.22 -7.12
CA ALA A 18 -2.47 16.18 -5.90
C ALA A 18 -1.96 17.23 -4.90
N GLY A 19 -2.87 18.06 -4.40
CA GLY A 19 -2.51 19.16 -3.51
C GLY A 19 -3.71 20.00 -3.16
N TYR A 20 -3.45 21.11 -2.47
CA TYR A 20 -4.48 22.04 -2.03
C TYR A 20 -3.94 23.45 -1.90
N TYR A 21 -4.83 24.44 -2.00
CA TYR A 21 -4.44 25.84 -1.89
C TYR A 21 -4.75 26.39 -0.51
N THR A 22 -3.76 27.04 0.11
CA THR A 22 -3.95 27.86 1.31
C THR A 22 -4.01 29.33 0.92
N ASN A 23 -4.82 30.13 1.61
CA ASN A 23 -4.84 31.57 1.44
C ASN A 23 -4.04 32.20 2.58
N ARG A 24 -3.01 32.97 2.22
CA ARG A 24 -2.24 33.81 3.15
C ARG A 24 -2.06 35.18 2.52
N SER A 25 -2.50 36.23 3.22
CA SER A 25 -2.37 37.62 2.76
C SER A 25 -2.93 37.84 1.35
N ASP A 26 -4.14 37.32 1.08
CA ASP A 26 -4.84 37.40 -0.22
C ASP A 26 -4.14 36.73 -1.40
N GLN A 27 -3.12 35.90 -1.13
CA GLN A 27 -2.45 35.08 -2.13
C GLN A 27 -2.68 33.60 -1.88
N TYR A 28 -2.86 32.85 -2.96
CA TYR A 28 -3.03 31.41 -2.93
C TYR A 28 -1.70 30.69 -3.12
N TYR A 29 -1.37 29.80 -2.18
CA TYR A 29 -0.16 28.98 -2.22
C TYR A 29 -0.53 27.53 -2.40
N PHE A 30 0.08 26.87 -3.39
CA PHE A 30 -0.14 25.45 -3.64
C PHE A 30 0.69 24.60 -2.69
N ASN A 31 0.04 23.70 -1.97
CA ASN A 31 0.65 22.74 -1.06
C ASN A 31 0.51 21.34 -1.67
N ASN A 32 1.64 20.70 -1.95
CA ASN A 32 1.65 19.37 -2.55
C ASN A 32 1.22 18.31 -1.52
N LEU A 33 0.43 17.32 -1.96
CA LEU A 33 0.02 16.18 -1.14
C LEU A 33 0.58 14.89 -1.74
N THR A 34 1.16 14.06 -0.89
CA THR A 34 1.57 12.70 -1.25
C THR A 34 0.43 11.73 -0.93
N LEU A 35 -0.33 11.28 -1.94
CA LEU A 35 -1.51 10.40 -1.73
C LEU A 35 -1.19 9.07 -1.02
N VAL A 36 0.07 8.65 -1.01
CA VAL A 36 0.55 7.43 -0.35
C VAL A 36 1.20 7.70 1.02
N SER A 37 1.05 8.91 1.59
CA SER A 37 1.66 9.25 2.88
C SER A 37 1.11 8.42 4.03
N GLY A 38 -0.13 7.95 3.92
CA GLY A 38 -0.86 7.26 4.99
C GLY A 38 -1.64 8.21 5.89
N ASP A 39 -1.55 9.52 5.66
CA ASP A 39 -2.35 10.50 6.37
C ASP A 39 -3.75 10.58 5.75
N PRO A 40 -4.82 10.71 6.57
CA PRO A 40 -6.16 10.83 6.05
C PRO A 40 -6.34 12.16 5.31
N MET A 41 -7.02 12.09 4.18
CA MET A 41 -7.34 13.26 3.34
C MET A 41 -8.84 13.29 3.09
N GLN A 42 -9.38 14.49 2.87
CA GLN A 42 -10.76 14.69 2.50
C GLN A 42 -10.85 15.25 1.08
N ALA A 43 -11.71 14.62 0.27
CA ALA A 43 -12.06 15.09 -1.06
C ALA A 43 -13.51 15.59 -1.05
N TRP A 44 -13.75 16.72 -1.71
CA TRP A 44 -15.09 17.23 -2.02
C TRP A 44 -15.28 17.16 -3.52
N VAL A 45 -16.34 16.51 -3.96
CA VAL A 45 -16.74 16.42 -5.37
C VAL A 45 -18.11 17.08 -5.50
N GLU A 46 -18.15 18.20 -6.21
CA GLU A 46 -19.35 19.01 -6.35
C GLU A 46 -19.68 19.19 -7.83
N TYR A 47 -20.94 18.92 -8.18
CA TYR A 47 -21.44 19.13 -9.53
C TYR A 47 -22.49 20.25 -9.54
N ASP A 48 -22.26 21.26 -10.36
CA ASP A 48 -23.23 22.31 -10.65
C ASP A 48 -23.94 21.96 -11.96
N GLY A 49 -25.20 21.52 -11.87
CA GLY A 49 -26.01 21.15 -13.02
C GLY A 49 -26.42 22.33 -13.90
N GLY A 50 -26.52 23.55 -13.34
CA GLY A 50 -26.84 24.75 -14.13
C GLY A 50 -25.65 25.20 -14.99
N ARG A 51 -24.42 24.96 -14.52
CA ARG A 51 -23.18 25.29 -15.24
C ARG A 51 -22.55 24.11 -15.96
N ALA A 52 -23.12 22.90 -15.81
CA ALA A 52 -22.53 21.64 -16.26
C ALA A 52 -21.05 21.54 -15.85
N GLN A 53 -20.76 21.74 -14.56
CA GLN A 53 -19.40 21.90 -14.07
C GLN A 53 -19.12 20.98 -12.87
N LEU A 54 -18.10 20.13 -13.01
CA LEU A 54 -17.61 19.27 -11.93
C LEU A 54 -16.39 19.91 -11.28
N THR A 55 -16.43 20.09 -9.97
CA THR A 55 -15.37 20.71 -9.17
C THR A 55 -14.90 19.74 -8.11
N VAL A 56 -13.58 19.61 -7.99
CA VAL A 56 -12.91 18.75 -7.02
C VAL A 56 -12.01 19.59 -6.13
N THR A 57 -12.20 19.49 -4.83
CA THR A 57 -11.31 20.03 -3.81
C THR A 57 -10.70 18.87 -3.03
N LEU A 58 -9.43 18.98 -2.66
CA LEU A 58 -8.71 18.01 -1.84
C LEU A 58 -7.99 18.78 -0.73
N ALA A 59 -7.88 18.18 0.45
CA ALA A 59 -7.04 18.68 1.54
C ALA A 59 -6.75 17.56 2.56
N PRO A 60 -5.76 17.70 3.46
CA PRO A 60 -5.66 16.88 4.67
C PRO A 60 -6.96 16.93 5.49
N LEU A 61 -7.26 15.86 6.25
CA LEU A 61 -8.51 15.73 6.99
C LEU A 61 -8.74 16.85 8.04
N ASP A 62 -7.66 17.35 8.63
CA ASP A 62 -7.65 18.40 9.66
C ASP A 62 -7.66 19.82 9.08
N VAL A 63 -7.58 19.95 7.75
CA VAL A 63 -7.59 21.25 7.06
C VAL A 63 -9.01 21.57 6.59
N PRO A 64 -9.58 22.73 6.95
CA PRO A 64 -10.87 23.17 6.43
C PRO A 64 -10.87 23.23 4.90
N LYS A 65 -12.03 22.94 4.29
CA LYS A 65 -12.17 22.94 2.83
C LYS A 65 -11.57 24.21 2.21
N PRO A 66 -10.53 24.07 1.35
CA PRO A 66 -9.94 25.19 0.62
C PRO A 66 -10.97 25.99 -0.18
N LYS A 67 -10.82 27.32 -0.16
CA LYS A 67 -11.65 28.23 -0.97
C LYS A 67 -11.41 28.06 -2.48
N LEU A 68 -10.16 27.84 -2.86
CA LEU A 68 -9.77 27.57 -4.24
C LEU A 68 -9.76 26.05 -4.46
N PRO A 69 -10.61 25.51 -5.36
CA PRO A 69 -10.63 24.08 -5.65
C PRO A 69 -9.35 23.65 -6.35
N LEU A 70 -9.05 22.35 -6.26
CA LEU A 70 -7.89 21.76 -6.94
C LEU A 70 -8.14 21.66 -8.45
N LEU A 71 -9.35 21.25 -8.83
CA LEU A 71 -9.76 21.03 -10.21
C LEU A 71 -11.18 21.52 -10.43
N SER A 72 -11.45 21.99 -11.64
CA SER A 72 -12.81 22.22 -12.10
C SER A 72 -12.86 22.09 -13.61
N ALA A 73 -13.81 21.33 -14.14
CA ALA A 73 -13.95 21.05 -15.57
C ALA A 73 -15.42 21.12 -16.01
N PRO A 74 -15.70 21.61 -17.23
CA PRO A 74 -17.02 21.48 -17.83
C PRO A 74 -17.29 20.00 -18.13
N VAL A 75 -18.34 19.45 -17.54
CA VAL A 75 -18.78 18.05 -17.73
C VAL A 75 -20.30 18.08 -17.88
N ASN A 76 -20.80 17.74 -19.07
CA ASN A 76 -22.24 17.63 -19.28
C ASN A 76 -22.72 16.20 -18.95
N LEU A 77 -23.23 16.00 -17.74
CA LEU A 77 -23.70 14.67 -17.32
C LEU A 77 -24.87 14.15 -18.18
N SER A 78 -25.70 15.01 -18.77
CA SER A 78 -26.79 14.61 -19.67
C SER A 78 -26.30 14.04 -21.00
N SER A 79 -25.06 14.31 -21.39
CA SER A 79 -24.42 13.64 -22.55
C SER A 79 -23.78 12.29 -22.19
N VAL A 80 -23.62 12.00 -20.90
CA VAL A 80 -22.97 10.80 -20.39
C VAL A 80 -24.00 9.76 -19.98
N PHE A 81 -25.01 10.19 -19.24
CA PHE A 81 -26.10 9.35 -18.75
C PHE A 81 -27.40 9.71 -19.48
N ARG A 82 -28.23 8.71 -19.77
CA ARG A 82 -29.58 8.97 -20.28
C ARG A 82 -30.47 9.51 -19.14
N GLU A 83 -31.46 10.34 -19.47
CA GLU A 83 -32.34 10.97 -18.47
C GLU A 83 -33.10 9.96 -17.61
N ASP A 84 -33.44 8.80 -18.20
CA ASP A 84 -34.17 7.70 -17.57
C ASP A 84 -33.26 6.63 -16.96
N GLN A 85 -31.94 6.80 -17.03
CA GLN A 85 -30.99 5.82 -16.56
C GLN A 85 -30.80 5.93 -15.04
N LEU A 86 -30.92 4.79 -14.37
CA LEU A 86 -30.53 4.67 -12.96
C LEU A 86 -29.00 4.75 -12.84
N VAL A 87 -28.50 5.74 -12.10
CA VAL A 87 -27.07 5.95 -11.85
C VAL A 87 -26.76 5.69 -10.38
N TYR A 88 -25.65 5.00 -10.14
CA TYR A 88 -25.14 4.73 -8.80
C TYR A 88 -23.86 5.53 -8.55
N VAL A 89 -23.68 5.98 -7.32
CA VAL A 89 -22.46 6.66 -6.86
C VAL A 89 -21.76 5.80 -5.83
N GLY A 90 -20.43 5.78 -5.87
CA GLY A 90 -19.65 4.97 -4.95
C GLY A 90 -18.15 5.15 -5.15
N PHE A 91 -17.39 4.34 -4.45
CA PHE A 91 -15.94 4.33 -4.50
C PHE A 91 -15.45 3.07 -5.22
N SER A 92 -14.37 3.21 -5.97
CA SER A 92 -13.65 2.10 -6.56
C SER A 92 -12.15 2.33 -6.35
N CYS A 93 -11.41 1.23 -6.21
CA CYS A 93 -9.96 1.25 -6.12
C CYS A 93 -9.38 0.00 -6.78
N SER A 94 -8.11 0.07 -7.17
CA SER A 94 -7.38 -1.08 -7.67
C SER A 94 -5.95 -1.02 -7.14
N THR A 95 -5.36 -2.19 -6.99
CA THR A 95 -3.95 -2.34 -6.60
C THR A 95 -3.15 -2.80 -7.81
N GLY A 96 -1.89 -2.35 -7.88
CA GLY A 96 -0.95 -2.75 -8.92
C GLY A 96 0.10 -3.71 -8.38
N LYS A 97 1.34 -3.55 -8.86
CA LYS A 97 2.48 -4.35 -8.41
C LYS A 97 2.83 -4.14 -6.93
N ALA A 98 2.54 -2.96 -6.38
CA ALA A 98 2.81 -2.63 -4.99
C ALA A 98 1.55 -2.93 -4.13
N PRO A 99 1.70 -3.64 -2.99
CA PRO A 99 0.58 -3.87 -2.10
C PRO A 99 0.13 -2.54 -1.47
N THR A 100 -1.12 -2.16 -1.72
CA THR A 100 -1.75 -0.97 -1.16
C THR A 100 -3.10 -1.32 -0.53
N SER A 101 -3.46 -0.60 0.52
CA SER A 101 -4.79 -0.68 1.14
C SER A 101 -5.49 0.66 0.97
N HIS A 102 -6.77 0.62 0.61
CA HIS A 102 -7.59 1.81 0.37
C HIS A 102 -8.73 1.82 1.38
N TYR A 103 -8.82 2.86 2.21
CA TYR A 103 -9.82 2.99 3.26
C TYR A 103 -10.69 4.22 3.00
N VAL A 104 -12.01 4.03 3.06
CA VAL A 104 -12.98 5.13 3.13
C VAL A 104 -13.40 5.24 4.59
N LEU A 105 -12.93 6.29 5.28
CA LEU A 105 -13.21 6.49 6.70
C LEU A 105 -14.65 6.98 6.94
N GLY A 106 -15.20 7.73 5.98
CA GLY A 106 -16.56 8.23 6.02
C GLY A 106 -16.90 8.93 4.71
N TRP A 107 -18.18 9.02 4.41
CA TRP A 107 -18.68 9.74 3.24
C TRP A 107 -20.08 10.30 3.51
N SER A 108 -20.40 11.38 2.81
CA SER A 108 -21.68 12.06 2.87
C SER A 108 -22.04 12.46 1.45
N PHE A 109 -23.28 12.22 1.05
CA PHE A 109 -23.73 12.43 -0.32
C PHE A 109 -25.13 13.03 -0.31
N GLN A 110 -25.35 14.02 -1.18
CA GLN A 110 -26.63 14.69 -1.35
C GLN A 110 -26.77 15.11 -2.81
N MET A 111 -27.99 15.01 -3.32
CA MET A 111 -28.39 15.52 -4.64
C MET A 111 -29.52 16.56 -4.51
N GLY A 112 -29.85 17.22 -5.61
CA GLY A 112 -30.99 18.14 -5.69
C GLY A 112 -30.68 19.57 -5.26
N GLY A 113 -29.44 20.03 -5.45
CA GLY A 113 -29.03 21.42 -5.16
C GLY A 113 -28.79 21.71 -3.67
N ILE A 114 -28.92 20.71 -2.79
CA ILE A 114 -28.59 20.82 -1.38
C ILE A 114 -27.15 20.35 -1.16
N LYS A 115 -26.39 21.07 -0.35
CA LYS A 115 -25.03 20.69 0.03
C LYS A 115 -25.07 19.47 0.97
N ALA A 116 -24.24 18.47 0.70
CA ALA A 116 -24.10 17.31 1.57
C ALA A 116 -23.67 17.75 3.00
N PRO A 117 -24.25 17.16 4.06
CA PRO A 117 -23.82 17.43 5.43
C PRO A 117 -22.31 17.21 5.60
N PRO A 118 -21.60 18.09 6.33
CA PRO A 118 -20.19 17.88 6.61
C PRO A 118 -20.00 16.60 7.44
N LEU A 119 -18.87 15.92 7.24
CA LEU A 119 -18.51 14.77 8.06
C LEU A 119 -18.16 15.23 9.47
N ASP A 120 -18.69 14.53 10.47
CA ASP A 120 -18.21 14.67 11.84
C ASP A 120 -16.89 13.89 11.97
N LEU A 121 -15.78 14.63 12.00
CA LEU A 121 -14.44 14.06 12.06
C LEU A 121 -14.18 13.27 13.35
N SER A 122 -14.93 13.55 14.42
CA SER A 122 -14.79 12.85 15.71
C SER A 122 -15.35 11.43 15.67
N LEU A 123 -16.26 11.14 14.74
CA LEU A 123 -16.88 9.83 14.55
C LEU A 123 -16.12 8.96 13.55
N LEU A 124 -15.10 9.50 12.89
CA LEU A 124 -14.33 8.76 11.90
C LEU A 124 -13.42 7.72 12.60
N PRO A 125 -13.35 6.48 12.08
CA PRO A 125 -12.45 5.48 12.61
C PRO A 125 -10.99 5.90 12.37
N SER A 126 -10.11 5.50 13.28
CA SER A 126 -8.68 5.66 13.07
C SER A 126 -8.17 4.69 12.02
N LEU A 127 -7.20 5.13 11.22
CA LEU A 127 -6.54 4.25 10.27
C LEU A 127 -5.77 3.15 11.02
N PRO A 128 -5.78 1.90 10.53
CA PRO A 128 -4.96 0.85 11.10
C PRO A 128 -3.50 1.31 11.04
N ARG A 129 -2.83 1.32 12.20
CA ARG A 129 -1.43 1.69 12.29
C ARG A 129 -0.66 0.81 11.32
N ARG A 130 0.01 1.42 10.35
CA ARG A 130 1.03 0.75 9.54
C ARG A 130 2.07 0.25 10.55
N GLY A 131 2.02 -1.04 10.86
CA GLY A 131 2.80 -1.61 11.95
C GLY A 131 4.24 -1.15 11.80
N GLY A 132 4.74 -0.42 12.80
CA GLY A 132 6.17 -0.34 13.01
C GLY A 132 6.66 -1.78 13.00
N SER A 133 7.57 -2.09 12.09
CA SER A 133 8.20 -3.40 11.99
C SER A 133 8.83 -3.72 13.35
N ASN A 134 8.07 -4.34 14.26
CA ASN A 134 8.65 -5.21 15.25
C ASN A 134 9.15 -6.39 14.44
N ASN A 135 10.41 -6.29 14.00
CA ASN A 135 11.20 -7.38 13.48
C ASN A 135 11.30 -8.44 14.58
N SER A 136 10.25 -9.25 14.74
CA SER A 136 10.28 -10.49 15.49
C SER A 136 10.50 -11.69 14.56
N SER A 137 11.09 -11.47 13.37
CA SER A 137 11.72 -12.53 12.56
C SER A 137 13.06 -12.99 13.17
N SER A 138 13.10 -13.14 14.50
CA SER A 138 14.14 -13.85 15.23
C SER A 138 13.90 -15.36 15.20
N TYR A 139 12.65 -15.80 15.02
CA TYR A 139 12.32 -17.23 15.00
C TYR A 139 12.82 -17.93 13.73
N THR A 140 12.67 -17.34 12.54
CA THR A 140 13.07 -17.99 11.28
C THR A 140 14.59 -18.15 11.17
N ILE A 141 15.37 -17.18 11.67
CA ILE A 141 16.85 -17.27 11.70
C ILE A 141 17.32 -18.30 12.73
N LYS A 142 16.63 -18.44 13.88
CA LYS A 142 16.98 -19.42 14.91
C LYS A 142 16.75 -20.88 14.48
N TRP A 143 15.70 -21.18 13.71
CA TRP A 143 15.44 -22.56 13.27
C TRP A 143 16.35 -23.02 12.12
N VAL A 144 16.73 -22.11 11.23
CA VAL A 144 17.65 -22.41 10.12
C VAL A 144 19.07 -22.65 10.63
N SER A 145 19.54 -21.92 11.65
CA SER A 145 20.88 -22.10 12.21
C SER A 145 21.05 -23.38 13.04
N ILE A 146 20.00 -23.83 13.73
CA ILE A 146 20.03 -25.11 14.47
C ILE A 146 20.08 -26.29 13.49
N SER A 147 19.35 -26.21 12.38
CA SER A 147 19.27 -27.29 11.39
C SER A 147 20.56 -27.49 10.59
N THR A 148 21.32 -26.41 10.33
CA THR A 148 22.60 -26.50 9.62
C THR A 148 23.74 -27.00 10.50
N ALA A 149 23.76 -26.64 11.79
CA ALA A 149 24.79 -27.09 12.73
C ALA A 149 24.72 -28.61 12.98
N SER A 150 23.51 -29.19 13.07
CA SER A 150 23.33 -30.63 13.31
C SER A 150 23.78 -31.48 12.11
N ALA A 151 23.47 -31.04 10.88
CA ALA A 151 23.90 -31.71 9.66
C ALA A 151 25.43 -31.70 9.50
N PHE A 152 26.07 -30.58 9.84
CA PHE A 152 27.54 -30.46 9.80
C PHE A 152 28.22 -31.38 10.83
N LEU A 153 27.70 -31.42 12.08
CA LEU A 153 28.23 -32.30 13.12
C LEU A 153 28.13 -33.78 12.70
N PHE A 154 26.99 -34.19 12.13
CA PHE A 154 26.79 -35.55 11.65
C PHE A 154 27.80 -35.94 10.55
N MET A 155 28.02 -35.05 9.58
CA MET A 155 29.02 -35.25 8.52
C MET A 155 30.44 -35.45 9.07
N VAL A 156 30.83 -34.66 10.07
CA VAL A 156 32.15 -34.80 10.71
C VAL A 156 32.29 -36.14 11.43
N VAL A 157 31.25 -36.57 12.17
CA VAL A 157 31.26 -37.87 12.86
C VAL A 157 31.38 -39.03 11.86
N VAL A 158 30.62 -39.00 10.77
CA VAL A 158 30.71 -40.02 9.71
C VAL A 158 32.10 -40.04 9.09
N ALA A 159 32.68 -38.87 8.77
CA ALA A 159 34.02 -38.79 8.20
C ALA A 159 35.09 -39.37 9.14
N VAL A 160 35.03 -39.05 10.44
CA VAL A 160 35.96 -39.59 11.44
C VAL A 160 35.80 -41.11 11.58
N ALA A 161 34.57 -41.62 11.60
CA ALA A 161 34.31 -43.06 11.66
C ALA A 161 34.89 -43.80 10.44
N VAL A 162 34.66 -43.27 9.23
CA VAL A 162 35.22 -43.84 7.99
C VAL A 162 36.75 -43.83 8.04
N LEU A 163 37.38 -42.72 8.46
CA LEU A 163 38.83 -42.63 8.59
C LEU A 163 39.38 -43.62 9.63
N ALA A 164 38.68 -43.84 10.74
CA ALA A 164 39.07 -44.82 11.75
C ALA A 164 38.99 -46.26 11.22
N VAL A 165 37.94 -46.60 10.48
CA VAL A 165 37.79 -47.93 9.83
C VAL A 165 38.88 -48.14 8.79
N VAL A 166 39.12 -47.17 7.90
CA VAL A 166 40.19 -47.27 6.88
C VAL A 166 41.56 -47.40 7.53
N ARG A 167 41.84 -46.65 8.60
CA ARG A 167 43.08 -46.82 9.37
C ARG A 167 43.19 -48.22 9.95
N LYS A 168 42.13 -48.74 10.59
CA LYS A 168 42.15 -50.10 11.14
C LYS A 168 42.42 -51.16 10.08
N ILE A 169 41.81 -51.04 8.89
CA ILE A 169 42.04 -51.98 7.79
C ILE A 169 43.50 -51.90 7.30
N LYS A 170 44.02 -50.69 7.06
CA LYS A 170 45.42 -50.50 6.63
C LYS A 170 46.44 -51.01 7.65
N PHE A 171 46.20 -50.81 8.95
CA PHE A 171 47.09 -51.32 10.00
C PHE A 171 46.89 -52.82 10.29
N ALA A 172 45.75 -53.41 9.94
CA ALA A 172 45.57 -54.85 9.95
C ALA A 172 46.38 -55.53 8.82
N GLU A 173 46.40 -54.94 7.62
CA GLU A 173 47.27 -55.41 6.53
C GLU A 173 48.77 -55.27 6.84
N VAL A 174 49.18 -54.27 7.63
CA VAL A 174 50.59 -54.10 8.07
C VAL A 174 50.98 -55.07 9.20
N LEU A 175 50.02 -55.78 9.81
CA LEU A 175 50.28 -56.77 10.86
C LEU A 175 50.53 -58.19 10.31
N GLU A 176 50.41 -58.44 9.00
CA GLU A 176 50.40 -59.81 8.42
C GLU A 176 51.59 -60.17 7.51
N ASP A 177 52.83 -59.83 7.87
CA ASP A 177 54.04 -60.41 7.23
C ASP A 177 55.01 -61.12 8.22
N TRP A 178 54.62 -61.24 9.49
CA TRP A 178 55.45 -61.73 10.60
C TRP A 178 54.76 -62.74 11.54
N GLU A 179 53.49 -63.10 11.31
CA GLU A 179 52.82 -64.22 12.01
C GLU A 179 52.84 -65.55 11.21
N VAL A 180 53.51 -65.59 10.05
CA VAL A 180 53.62 -66.80 9.20
C VAL A 180 54.84 -67.66 9.55
N GLU A 181 55.71 -67.20 10.45
CA GLU A 181 56.95 -67.89 10.77
C GLU A 181 57.22 -67.86 12.29
N TYR A 182 56.30 -68.44 13.08
CA TYR A 182 56.53 -69.25 14.29
C TYR A 182 55.20 -69.61 14.97
#